data_AF-A0A2W1BEB3-F1
#
_entry.id   AF-A0A2W1BEB3-F1
#
_cell.length_a   1.000
_cell.length_b   1.000
_cell.length_c   1.000
_cell.angle_alpha   90.00
_cell.angle_beta   90.00
_cell.angle_gamma   90.00
#
_symmetry.space_group_name_H-M   'P 1'
#
loop_
_entity.id
_entity.type
_entity.pdbx_description
1 polymer ?
#
loop_
_entity_poly.entity_id
_entity_poly.type
_entity_poly.pdbx_seq_one_letter_code
_entity_poly.pdbx_strand_id
1 'polypeptide(L)'
;MPTTTTNHGLTKPAGTDNVDVSVLNTNFDKIDAMPVLYSQSAEPTNKVAGKTLWHDTDDDTLKLWNGTDWVTISASSSGATWG
;
A
#
# COMPACT_ATOMS: atom_id res chain seq x y z
N MET A 1 4.54 8.38 -25.24
CA MET A 1 4.59 8.29 -23.76
C MET A 1 3.47 7.36 -23.32
N PRO A 2 3.72 6.34 -22.47
CA PRO A 2 2.66 5.47 -21.96
C PRO A 2 1.59 6.29 -21.22
N THR A 3 0.32 6.08 -21.54
CA THR A 3 -0.83 6.82 -20.98
C THR A 3 -1.33 6.25 -19.65
N THR A 4 -0.71 5.18 -19.16
CA THR A 4 -1.02 4.55 -17.86
C THR A 4 0.25 4.30 -17.03
N THR A 5 0.10 4.21 -15.71
CA THR A 5 1.17 3.69 -14.83
C THR A 5 1.20 2.17 -14.89
N THR A 6 2.41 1.60 -14.87
CA THR A 6 2.59 0.14 -14.99
C THR A 6 2.06 -0.62 -13.78
N ASN A 7 2.32 -0.12 -12.56
CA ASN A 7 2.00 -0.85 -11.34
C ASN A 7 0.53 -0.77 -10.93
N HIS A 8 -0.14 0.31 -11.31
CA HIS A 8 -1.46 0.65 -10.76
C HIS A 8 -2.48 1.08 -11.82
N GLY A 9 -2.08 1.13 -13.10
CA GLY A 9 -2.97 1.48 -14.20
C GLY A 9 -3.60 2.87 -14.06
N LEU A 10 -2.96 3.81 -13.37
CA LEU A 10 -3.45 5.18 -13.24
C LEU A 10 -3.30 5.87 -14.59
N THR A 11 -4.36 6.55 -15.05
CA THR A 11 -4.32 7.30 -16.30
C THR A 11 -3.45 8.54 -16.12
N LYS A 12 -2.45 8.72 -16.99
CA LYS A 12 -1.58 9.89 -17.02
C LYS A 12 -2.18 10.96 -17.94
N PRO A 13 -2.14 12.25 -17.56
CA PRO A 13 -2.48 13.33 -18.49
C PRO A 13 -1.57 13.29 -19.72
N ALA A 14 -2.11 13.46 -20.93
CA ALA A 14 -1.30 13.54 -22.14
C ALA A 14 -1.12 15.01 -22.57
N GLY A 15 -0.05 15.66 -22.11
CA GLY A 15 0.29 17.01 -22.54
C GLY A 15 -0.77 18.06 -22.16
N THR A 16 -1.23 18.86 -23.13
CA THR A 16 -2.29 19.87 -22.97
C THR A 16 -3.68 19.23 -22.96
N ASP A 17 -3.93 18.32 -22.03
CA ASP A 17 -5.23 17.66 -21.87
C ASP A 17 -6.09 18.41 -20.85
N ASN A 18 -7.34 18.68 -21.22
CA ASN A 18 -8.40 18.95 -20.25
C ASN A 18 -8.72 17.62 -19.53
N VAL A 19 -8.09 17.38 -18.37
CA VAL A 19 -8.35 16.16 -17.59
C VAL A 19 -9.80 16.17 -17.10
N ASP A 20 -10.59 15.18 -17.52
CA ASP A 20 -11.95 14.99 -17.02
C ASP A 20 -11.91 14.59 -15.54
N VAL A 21 -12.81 15.17 -14.74
CA VAL A 21 -13.01 14.83 -13.32
C VAL A 21 -13.32 13.34 -13.17
N SER A 22 -13.98 12.71 -14.13
CA SER A 22 -14.23 11.26 -14.11
C SER A 22 -12.93 10.43 -14.09
N VAL A 23 -11.90 10.87 -14.81
CA VAL A 23 -10.58 10.24 -14.84
C VAL A 23 -9.86 10.43 -13.51
N LEU A 24 -9.98 11.61 -12.91
CA LEU A 24 -9.43 11.89 -11.58
C LEU A 24 -10.06 10.99 -10.52
N ASN A 25 -11.39 10.91 -10.48
CA ASN A 25 -12.12 10.05 -9.54
C ASN A 25 -11.71 8.58 -9.71
N THR A 26 -11.63 8.09 -10.94
CA THR A 26 -11.19 6.72 -11.22
C THR A 26 -9.78 6.44 -10.70
N ASN A 27 -8.85 7.39 -10.86
CA ASN A 27 -7.51 7.26 -10.31
C ASN A 27 -7.50 7.31 -8.77
N PHE A 28 -8.33 8.17 -8.17
CA PHE A 28 -8.45 8.24 -6.71
C PHE A 28 -9.02 6.96 -6.10
N ASP A 29 -10.04 6.35 -6.73
CA ASP A 29 -10.57 5.05 -6.30
C ASP A 29 -9.49 3.97 -6.33
N LYS A 30 -8.66 3.97 -7.38
CA LYS A 30 -7.52 3.05 -7.48
C LYS A 30 -6.50 3.28 -6.37
N ILE A 31 -6.18 4.53 -6.06
CA ILE A 31 -5.24 4.90 -4.99
C ILE A 31 -5.79 4.50 -3.63
N ASP A 32 -7.07 4.77 -3.36
CA ASP A 32 -7.70 4.37 -2.11
C ASP A 32 -7.69 2.85 -1.93
N ALA A 33 -7.89 2.09 -3.01
CA ALA A 33 -7.85 0.63 -2.97
C ALA A 33 -6.44 0.05 -2.71
N MET A 34 -5.37 0.84 -2.78
CA MET A 34 -4.01 0.33 -2.59
C MET A 34 -3.73 -0.03 -1.12
N PRO A 35 -2.89 -1.06 -0.88
CA PRO A 35 -2.38 -1.32 0.45
C PRO A 35 -1.43 -0.21 0.90
N VAL A 36 -1.37 0.02 2.21
CA VAL A 36 -0.41 0.93 2.86
C VAL A 36 0.57 0.08 3.65
N LEU A 37 1.87 0.27 3.42
CA LEU A 37 2.93 -0.39 4.18
C LEU A 37 3.56 0.60 5.17
N TYR A 38 3.55 0.24 6.44
CA TYR A 38 4.37 0.88 7.47
C TYR A 38 5.57 -0.02 7.78
N SER A 39 6.76 0.56 7.90
CA SER A 39 7.96 -0.14 8.39
C SER A 39 8.57 0.69 9.52
N GLN A 40 8.31 0.25 10.75
CA GLN A 40 8.66 0.96 11.98
C GLN A 40 8.45 0.03 13.18
N SER A 41 9.06 0.36 14.33
CA SER A 41 8.94 -0.42 15.56
C SER A 41 7.63 -0.19 16.31
N ALA A 42 7.07 1.02 16.21
CA ALA A 42 5.80 1.35 16.86
C ALA A 42 4.61 0.97 15.96
N GLU A 43 3.55 0.44 16.57
CA GLU A 43 2.33 0.11 15.86
C GLU A 43 1.73 1.33 15.13
N PRO A 44 1.35 1.21 13.85
CA PRO A 44 0.67 2.27 13.12
C PRO A 44 -0.67 2.67 13.75
N THR A 45 -0.93 3.97 13.82
CA THR A 45 -2.19 4.51 14.35
C THR A 45 -3.32 4.47 13.33
N ASN A 46 -3.03 4.75 12.05
CA ASN A 46 -4.03 4.74 10.98
C ASN A 46 -4.08 3.38 10.28
N LYS A 47 -4.97 2.51 10.77
CA LYS A 47 -5.14 1.15 10.27
C LYS A 47 -6.45 1.02 9.48
N VAL A 48 -6.35 0.47 8.28
CA VAL A 48 -7.49 0.16 7.41
C VAL A 48 -7.55 -1.35 7.21
N ALA A 49 -8.69 -1.94 7.55
CA ALA A 49 -8.91 -3.38 7.46
C ALA A 49 -8.59 -3.91 6.05
N GLY A 50 -7.78 -4.95 5.96
CA GLY A 50 -7.38 -5.59 4.71
C GLY A 50 -6.43 -4.77 3.83
N LYS A 51 -6.03 -3.57 4.24
CA LYS A 51 -5.13 -2.70 3.46
C LYS A 51 -3.83 -2.37 4.18
N THR A 52 -3.83 -2.29 5.51
CA THR A 52 -2.63 -1.90 6.26
C THR A 52 -1.72 -3.08 6.51
N LEU A 53 -0.55 -3.08 5.85
CA LEU A 53 0.59 -3.91 6.19
C LEU A 53 1.52 -3.17 7.15
N TRP A 54 2.10 -3.92 8.08
CA TRP A 54 3.08 -3.41 9.02
C TRP A 54 4.25 -4.38 9.11
N HIS A 55 5.43 -3.92 8.70
CA HIS A 55 6.70 -4.52 9.04
C HIS A 55 7.14 -3.96 10.39
N ASP A 56 7.01 -4.80 11.41
CA ASP A 56 7.48 -4.53 12.76
C ASP A 56 9.00 -4.70 12.78
N THR A 57 9.73 -3.60 12.92
CA THR A 57 11.21 -3.62 12.83
C THR A 57 11.89 -4.11 14.10
N ASP A 58 11.16 -4.21 15.22
CA ASP A 58 11.72 -4.79 16.47
C ASP A 58 11.71 -6.31 16.40
N ASP A 59 10.61 -6.89 15.87
CA ASP A 59 10.40 -8.33 15.78
C ASP A 59 10.76 -8.94 14.42
N ASP A 60 11.04 -8.11 13.41
CA ASP A 60 11.23 -8.49 12.00
C ASP A 60 10.08 -9.37 11.45
N THR A 61 8.85 -8.90 11.67
CA THR A 61 7.63 -9.59 11.25
C THR A 61 6.76 -8.71 10.37
N LEU A 62 6.14 -9.30 9.35
CA LEU A 62 5.16 -8.62 8.50
C LEU A 62 3.75 -9.05 8.91
N LYS A 63 2.94 -8.06 9.28
CA LYS A 63 1.58 -8.22 9.78
C LYS A 63 0.59 -7.51 8.84
N LEU A 64 -0.64 -8.00 8.73
CA LEU A 64 -1.77 -7.34 8.07
C LEU A 64 -2.88 -7.09 9.08
N TRP A 65 -3.41 -5.88 9.09
CA TRP A 65 -4.55 -5.54 9.92
C TRP A 65 -5.85 -6.08 9.32
N ASN A 66 -6.55 -6.98 10.01
CA ASN A 66 -7.82 -7.53 9.52
C ASN A 66 -9.06 -6.67 9.89
N GLY A 67 -8.87 -5.60 10.67
CA GLY A 67 -9.96 -4.77 11.21
C GLY A 67 -10.12 -4.86 12.72
N THR A 68 -9.60 -5.93 13.33
CA THR A 68 -9.71 -6.21 14.78
C THR A 68 -8.36 -6.59 15.38
N ASP A 69 -7.58 -7.39 14.67
CA ASP A 69 -6.30 -7.90 15.12
C ASP A 69 -5.25 -7.88 14.00
N TRP A 70 -3.98 -7.93 14.41
CA TRP A 70 -2.86 -8.16 13.51
C TRP A 70 -2.72 -9.64 13.16
N VAL A 71 -2.74 -9.93 11.86
CA VAL A 71 -2.47 -11.27 11.32
C VAL A 71 -1.04 -11.28 10.79
N THR A 72 -0.17 -12.11 11.38
CA THR A 72 1.21 -12.25 10.89
C THR A 72 1.21 -13.05 9.58
N ILE A 73 1.72 -12.44 8.51
CA ILE A 73 1.82 -13.04 7.17
C ILE A 73 3.19 -13.65 6.94
N SER A 74 4.24 -13.01 7.46
CA SER A 74 5.58 -13.59 7.52
C SER A 74 6.24 -13.24 8.84
N ALA A 75 6.98 -14.21 9.37
CA ALA A 75 7.88 -13.99 10.48
C ALA A 75 9.27 -14.44 10.02
N SER A 76 10.28 -13.62 10.26
CA SER A 76 11.65 -14.07 10.09
C SER A 76 11.93 -15.13 11.14
N SER A 77 11.92 -16.41 10.75
CA SER A 77 12.41 -17.49 11.60
C SER A 77 13.94 -17.35 11.66
N SER A 78 14.41 -16.47 12.54
CA SER A 78 15.82 -16.34 12.93
C SER A 78 16.82 -16.52 11.77
N GLY A 79 16.98 -15.51 10.90
CA GLY A 79 18.16 -15.44 10.03
C GLY A 79 17.96 -14.97 8.60
N ALA A 80 16.74 -14.63 8.17
CA ALA A 80 16.55 -14.01 6.86
C ALA A 80 16.71 -12.50 6.98
N THR A 81 17.94 -12.00 6.80
CA THR A 81 18.15 -10.58 6.52
C THR A 81 17.62 -10.29 5.11
N TRP A 82 16.55 -9.50 5.01
CA TRP A 82 16.12 -8.93 3.74
C TRP A 82 17.21 -7.97 3.26
N GLY A 83 18.01 -8.44 2.30
CA GLY A 83 19.07 -7.67 1.65
C GLY A 83 18.54 -6.72 0.57
#